data_AF-S3DGX7-F1
#
_entry.id   AF-S3DGX7-F1
#
_cell.length_a   1.000
_cell.length_b   1.000
_cell.length_c   1.000
_cell.angle_alpha   90.00
_cell.angle_beta   90.00
_cell.angle_gamma   90.00
#
_symmetry.space_group_name_H-M   'P 1'
#
loop_
_entity.id
_entity.type
_entity.pdbx_description
1 polymer ?
#
loop_
_entity_poly.entity_id
_entity_poly.type
_entity_poly.pdbx_seq_one_letter_code
_entity_poly.pdbx_strand_id
1 'polypeptide(L)'
;MAKRGAMPSPKVVRASKQAYNEAFIRMNQPQASIESSLPPQVMLNSAKKSGAIDLDVDRVYDFLRAYQLELKTKRASWERKLCEEHGVSLMTVTILAGILRRCQTPSQQMLAKNLMLSASSLGEKSATFELIQSAINTGNLNKYQEQLQRLGLLAKKDHDPEAMMLLGKVLLSQGQNKEALLWLQKSTQPPTGNLQINGAGDALVNEGRILLQLGQTKEAENAFKKAALELDEPSGYFYLSQLQKSGTPDQKVYLLKAASSGILEACHNLGALELEEIEKRDQKPTSLQDYGMAKEWFDVAAADGFGLSMLNLALMHKAVGHEAESLAWLKKAQNLPEVKEQAIELRQKWSKTISSLP
;
A
#
# COMPACT_ATOMS: atom_id res chain seq x y z
N MET A 1 -39.50 -24.80 -25.28
CA MET A 1 -39.21 -23.42 -24.81
C MET A 1 -38.97 -23.46 -23.30
N ALA A 2 -37.72 -23.27 -22.86
CA ALA A 2 -37.38 -22.97 -21.48
C ALA A 2 -36.38 -21.81 -21.50
N LYS A 3 -36.78 -20.64 -21.01
CA LYS A 3 -35.92 -19.44 -20.94
C LYS A 3 -34.80 -19.71 -19.94
N ARG A 4 -33.58 -19.96 -20.43
CA ARG A 4 -32.37 -19.94 -19.59
C ARG A 4 -32.19 -18.51 -19.07
N GLY A 5 -32.42 -18.32 -17.77
CA GLY A 5 -32.14 -17.04 -17.09
C GLY A 5 -30.66 -16.68 -17.23
N ALA A 6 -30.39 -15.40 -17.47
CA ALA A 6 -29.04 -14.87 -17.61
C ALA A 6 -28.21 -15.21 -16.35
N MET A 7 -27.08 -15.89 -16.55
CA MET A 7 -26.14 -16.19 -15.47
C MET A 7 -25.54 -14.88 -14.94
N PRO A 8 -25.44 -14.70 -13.62
CA PRO A 8 -24.84 -13.50 -13.03
C PRO A 8 -23.39 -13.33 -13.46
N SER A 9 -22.97 -12.07 -13.64
CA SER A 9 -21.61 -11.76 -14.12
C SER A 9 -20.53 -12.30 -13.17
N PRO A 10 -19.32 -12.62 -13.65
CA PRO A 10 -18.24 -13.15 -12.82
C PRO A 10 -17.89 -12.28 -11.60
N LYS A 11 -18.10 -10.96 -11.70
CA LYS A 11 -17.95 -10.01 -10.59
C LYS A 11 -19.00 -10.22 -9.50
N VAL A 12 -20.26 -10.43 -9.88
CA VAL A 12 -21.37 -10.70 -8.94
C VAL A 12 -21.16 -12.05 -8.26
N VAL A 13 -20.78 -13.09 -9.01
CA VAL A 13 -20.47 -14.42 -8.45
C VAL A 13 -19.29 -14.37 -7.48
N ARG A 14 -18.25 -13.58 -7.77
CA ARG A 14 -17.09 -13.40 -6.90
C ARG A 14 -17.43 -12.62 -5.62
N ALA A 15 -18.24 -11.57 -5.73
CA ALA A 15 -18.74 -10.81 -4.59
C ALA A 15 -19.67 -11.66 -3.69
N SER A 16 -20.55 -12.48 -4.28
CA SER A 16 -21.41 -13.41 -3.54
C SER A 16 -20.60 -14.51 -2.85
N LYS A 17 -19.55 -15.05 -3.50
CA LYS A 17 -18.64 -16.02 -2.87
C LYS A 17 -17.79 -15.38 -1.76
N GLN A 18 -17.33 -14.14 -1.92
CA GLN A 18 -16.64 -13.42 -0.85
C GLN A 18 -17.56 -13.13 0.33
N ALA A 19 -18.77 -12.64 0.08
CA ALA A 19 -19.77 -12.40 1.12
C ALA A 19 -20.18 -13.69 1.84
N TYR A 20 -20.33 -14.80 1.09
CA TYR A 20 -20.61 -16.12 1.67
C TYR A 20 -19.43 -16.63 2.49
N ASN A 21 -18.18 -16.51 2.01
CA ASN A 21 -17.00 -16.92 2.75
C ASN A 21 -16.79 -16.05 4.00
N GLU A 22 -17.01 -14.74 3.93
CA GLU A 22 -16.96 -13.84 5.10
C GLU A 22 -18.05 -14.19 6.12
N ALA A 23 -19.27 -14.49 5.67
CA ALA A 23 -20.38 -14.91 6.53
C ALA A 23 -20.13 -16.29 7.16
N PHE A 24 -19.59 -17.24 6.39
CA PHE A 24 -19.25 -18.58 6.86
C PHE A 24 -18.08 -18.58 7.84
N ILE A 25 -17.05 -17.76 7.60
CA ILE A 25 -15.95 -17.52 8.54
C ILE A 25 -16.48 -16.87 9.84
N ARG A 26 -17.41 -15.91 9.74
CA ARG A 26 -18.05 -15.32 10.93
C ARG A 26 -18.91 -16.32 11.71
N MET A 27 -19.59 -17.24 11.03
CA MET A 27 -20.44 -18.25 11.67
C MET A 27 -19.65 -19.38 12.35
N ASN A 28 -18.43 -19.68 11.88
CA ASN A 28 -17.62 -20.80 12.36
C ASN A 28 -16.36 -20.39 13.15
N GLN A 29 -16.21 -19.11 13.52
CA GLN A 29 -15.17 -18.73 14.47
C GLN A 29 -15.60 -19.13 15.89
N PRO A 30 -14.80 -19.94 16.63
CA PRO A 30 -15.04 -20.13 18.05
C PRO A 30 -15.06 -18.75 18.70
N GLN A 31 -16.02 -18.50 19.61
CA GLN A 31 -16.06 -17.24 20.37
C GLN A 31 -14.68 -17.02 20.99
N ALA A 32 -13.94 -16.06 20.45
CA ALA A 32 -12.60 -15.77 20.93
C ALA A 32 -12.70 -15.40 22.41
N SER A 33 -11.95 -16.10 23.25
CA SER A 33 -11.84 -15.73 24.66
C SER A 33 -11.23 -14.33 24.76
N ILE A 34 -11.60 -13.59 25.80
CA ILE A 34 -11.05 -12.24 26.07
C ILE A 34 -9.52 -12.27 26.04
N GLU A 35 -8.92 -13.30 26.65
CA GLU A 35 -7.46 -13.48 26.70
C GLU A 35 -6.84 -13.72 25.32
N SER A 36 -7.49 -14.50 24.46
CA SER A 36 -6.98 -14.76 23.09
C SER A 36 -6.98 -13.53 22.17
N SER A 37 -7.63 -12.44 22.58
CA SER A 37 -7.66 -11.17 21.85
C SER A 37 -6.61 -10.17 22.36
N LEU A 38 -5.95 -10.43 23.49
CA LEU A 38 -5.00 -9.52 24.10
C LEU A 38 -3.66 -9.49 23.33
N PRO A 39 -2.93 -8.35 23.33
CA PRO A 39 -1.65 -8.26 22.66
C PRO A 39 -0.57 -9.05 23.42
N PRO A 40 0.45 -9.58 22.71
CA PRO A 40 1.58 -10.25 23.35
C PRO A 40 2.33 -9.30 24.29
N GLN A 41 2.69 -9.79 25.48
CA GLN A 41 3.36 -8.99 26.51
C GLN A 41 4.67 -8.37 26.01
N VAL A 42 5.40 -9.07 25.13
CA VAL A 42 6.65 -8.59 24.53
C VAL A 42 6.44 -7.28 23.76
N MET A 43 5.33 -7.14 23.03
CA MET A 43 5.03 -5.91 22.29
C MET A 43 4.67 -4.75 23.22
N LEU A 44 3.92 -5.02 24.31
CA LEU A 44 3.60 -4.02 25.32
C LEU A 44 4.86 -3.54 26.07
N ASN A 45 5.73 -4.48 26.45
CA ASN A 45 7.02 -4.15 27.08
C ASN A 45 7.88 -3.29 26.17
N SER A 46 7.91 -3.57 24.87
CA SER A 46 8.63 -2.75 23.89
C SER A 46 8.05 -1.34 23.81
N ALA A 47 6.72 -1.20 23.75
CA ALA A 47 6.04 0.09 23.68
C ALA A 47 6.24 0.92 24.96
N LYS A 48 6.25 0.29 26.13
CA LYS A 48 6.58 0.94 27.40
C LYS A 48 8.03 1.41 27.44
N LYS A 49 8.98 0.54 27.05
CA LYS A 49 10.42 0.87 27.01
C LYS A 49 10.74 2.03 26.07
N SER A 50 10.01 2.16 24.96
CA SER A 50 10.19 3.28 24.03
C SER A 50 9.49 4.57 24.46
N GLY A 51 8.75 4.55 25.59
CA GLY A 51 7.91 5.68 26.02
C GLY A 51 6.66 5.91 25.17
N ALA A 52 6.30 4.96 24.29
CA ALA A 52 5.09 5.08 23.47
C ALA A 52 3.82 4.88 24.29
N ILE A 53 3.90 4.10 25.36
CA ILE A 53 2.81 3.91 26.32
C ILE A 53 3.35 4.22 27.72
N ASP A 54 2.74 5.20 28.37
CA ASP A 54 3.01 5.54 29.78
C ASP A 54 1.96 4.87 30.68
N LEU A 55 1.92 3.54 30.65
CA LEU A 55 1.01 2.72 31.45
C LEU A 55 1.65 1.36 31.74
N ASP A 56 1.42 0.86 32.95
CA ASP A 56 1.85 -0.50 33.31
C ASP A 56 1.12 -1.56 32.49
N VAL A 57 1.84 -2.64 32.16
CA VAL A 57 1.33 -3.71 31.30
C VAL A 57 0.09 -4.39 31.91
N ASP A 58 0.06 -4.55 33.23
CA ASP A 58 -1.10 -5.12 33.93
C ASP A 58 -2.32 -4.20 33.80
N ARG A 59 -2.13 -2.88 33.94
CA ARG A 59 -3.19 -1.89 33.73
C ARG A 59 -3.69 -1.84 32.29
N VAL A 60 -2.79 -2.06 31.30
CA VAL A 60 -3.18 -2.21 29.90
C VAL A 60 -4.09 -3.43 29.73
N TYR A 61 -3.72 -4.57 30.31
CA TYR A 61 -4.55 -5.78 30.22
C TYR A 61 -5.90 -5.59 30.90
N ASP A 62 -5.94 -4.97 32.08
CA ASP A 62 -7.20 -4.69 32.77
C ASP A 62 -8.12 -3.79 31.95
N PHE A 63 -7.57 -2.72 31.36
CA PHE A 63 -8.31 -1.86 30.44
C PHE A 63 -8.86 -2.64 29.24
N LEU A 64 -8.04 -3.45 28.56
CA LEU A 64 -8.45 -4.20 27.37
C LEU A 64 -9.49 -5.29 27.70
N ARG A 65 -9.44 -5.89 28.89
CA ARG A 65 -10.47 -6.82 29.36
C ARG A 65 -11.79 -6.10 29.60
N ALA A 66 -11.74 -4.99 30.34
CA ALA A 66 -12.93 -4.18 30.62
C ALA A 66 -13.56 -3.63 29.33
N TYR A 67 -12.74 -3.17 28.39
CA TYR A 67 -13.17 -2.70 27.08
C TYR A 67 -13.93 -3.79 26.30
N GLN A 68 -13.42 -5.03 26.29
CA GLN A 68 -14.09 -6.15 25.63
C GLN A 68 -15.40 -6.56 26.32
N LEU A 69 -15.53 -6.34 27.62
CA LEU A 69 -16.77 -6.59 28.35
C LEU A 69 -17.82 -5.53 27.99
N GLU A 70 -17.46 -4.25 28.01
CA GLU A 70 -18.38 -3.16 27.68
C GLU A 70 -18.81 -3.16 26.21
N LEU A 71 -17.96 -3.61 25.28
CA LEU A 71 -18.37 -3.83 23.88
C LEU A 71 -19.60 -4.74 23.75
N LYS A 72 -19.82 -5.67 24.69
CA LYS A 72 -20.97 -6.58 24.69
C LYS A 72 -22.23 -5.93 25.25
N THR A 73 -22.11 -4.90 26.08
CA THR A 73 -23.24 -4.28 26.80
C THR A 73 -24.04 -3.30 25.92
N LYS A 74 -23.44 -2.81 24.81
CA LYS A 74 -24.05 -1.86 23.85
C LYS A 74 -24.63 -0.60 24.49
N ARG A 75 -24.07 -0.18 25.63
CA ARG A 75 -24.43 1.10 26.27
C ARG A 75 -23.94 2.25 25.40
N ALA A 76 -24.56 3.41 25.51
CA ALA A 76 -24.06 4.61 24.83
C ALA A 76 -22.94 5.26 25.66
N SER A 77 -21.91 5.79 24.99
CA SER A 77 -20.87 6.65 25.58
C SER A 77 -20.03 6.02 26.71
N TRP A 78 -19.95 4.68 26.76
CA TRP A 78 -19.14 3.97 27.77
C TRP A 78 -17.64 4.13 27.51
N GLU A 79 -17.24 4.35 26.26
CA GLU A 79 -15.84 4.36 25.85
C GLU A 79 -15.06 5.48 26.54
N ARG A 80 -15.65 6.68 26.62
CA ARG A 80 -15.05 7.83 27.29
C ARG A 80 -14.91 7.56 28.79
N LYS A 81 -15.98 7.08 29.41
CA LYS A 81 -16.02 6.77 30.85
C LYS A 81 -14.97 5.71 31.20
N LEU A 82 -14.84 4.66 30.40
CA LEU A 82 -13.86 3.61 30.62
C LEU A 82 -12.42 4.13 30.49
N CYS A 83 -12.15 5.00 29.51
CA CYS A 83 -10.85 5.65 29.38
C CYS A 83 -10.51 6.48 30.63
N GLU A 84 -11.47 7.25 31.14
CA GLU A 84 -11.30 8.05 32.37
C GLU A 84 -11.06 7.18 33.61
N GLU A 85 -11.85 6.12 33.80
CA GLU A 85 -11.74 5.18 34.93
C GLU A 85 -10.38 4.48 34.97
N HIS A 86 -9.85 4.09 33.82
CA HIS A 86 -8.55 3.42 33.72
C HIS A 86 -7.36 4.39 33.56
N GLY A 87 -7.61 5.69 33.40
CA GLY A 87 -6.59 6.70 33.13
C GLY A 87 -5.87 6.50 31.79
N VAL A 88 -6.59 6.05 30.77
CA VAL A 88 -6.05 5.75 29.43
C VAL A 88 -6.42 6.86 28.46
N SER A 89 -5.42 7.50 27.84
CA SER A 89 -5.66 8.53 26.83
C SER A 89 -6.12 7.95 25.48
N LEU A 90 -6.83 8.74 24.66
CA LEU A 90 -7.24 8.30 23.31
C LEU A 90 -6.03 7.98 22.42
N MET A 91 -4.93 8.70 22.57
CA MET A 91 -3.66 8.38 21.91
C MET A 91 -3.17 6.98 22.31
N THR A 92 -3.23 6.63 23.60
CA THR A 92 -2.87 5.29 24.07
C THR A 92 -3.78 4.22 23.47
N VAL A 93 -5.09 4.47 23.36
CA VAL A 93 -6.03 3.58 22.66
C VAL A 93 -5.62 3.35 21.21
N THR A 94 -5.25 4.40 20.48
CA THR A 94 -4.74 4.31 19.09
C THR A 94 -3.46 3.47 19.00
N ILE A 95 -2.51 3.67 19.93
CA ILE A 95 -1.26 2.91 19.97
C ILE A 95 -1.52 1.42 20.26
N LEU A 96 -2.40 1.11 21.21
CA LEU A 96 -2.81 -0.26 21.52
C LEU A 96 -3.47 -0.94 20.31
N ALA A 97 -4.35 -0.21 19.60
CA ALA A 97 -4.93 -0.69 18.35
C ALA A 97 -3.85 -0.96 17.29
N GLY A 98 -2.85 -0.09 17.16
CA GLY A 98 -1.70 -0.27 16.28
C GLY A 98 -0.85 -1.50 16.63
N ILE A 99 -0.63 -1.78 17.91
CA ILE A 99 0.04 -3.01 18.38
C ILE A 99 -0.77 -4.24 17.98
N LEU A 100 -2.06 -4.27 18.29
CA LEU A 100 -2.93 -5.40 17.99
C LEU A 100 -3.06 -5.68 16.49
N ARG A 101 -3.06 -4.64 15.65
CA ARG A 101 -3.09 -4.78 14.19
C ARG A 101 -1.86 -5.48 13.62
N ARG A 102 -0.70 -5.37 14.29
CA ARG A 102 0.53 -6.10 13.93
C ARG A 102 0.51 -7.57 14.37
N CYS A 103 -0.50 -7.98 15.13
CA CYS A 103 -0.68 -9.36 15.53
C CYS A 103 -1.43 -10.16 14.45
N GLN A 104 -1.25 -11.50 14.46
CA GLN A 104 -1.70 -12.35 13.35
C GLN A 104 -3.09 -12.96 13.55
N THR A 105 -3.66 -12.90 14.76
CA THR A 105 -4.95 -13.57 15.02
C THR A 105 -6.14 -12.69 14.60
N PRO A 106 -7.21 -13.28 14.04
CA PRO A 106 -8.42 -12.53 13.70
C PRO A 106 -9.08 -11.82 14.90
N SER A 107 -8.98 -12.40 16.09
CA SER A 107 -9.51 -11.82 17.34
C SER A 107 -8.78 -10.54 17.73
N GLN A 108 -7.44 -10.54 17.67
CA GLN A 108 -6.63 -9.35 17.90
C GLN A 108 -6.89 -8.27 16.85
N GLN A 109 -7.01 -8.63 15.57
CA GLN A 109 -7.34 -7.69 14.50
C GLN A 109 -8.74 -7.07 14.67
N MET A 110 -9.71 -7.86 15.15
CA MET A 110 -11.05 -7.35 15.44
C MET A 110 -11.03 -6.39 16.64
N LEU A 111 -10.30 -6.72 17.71
CA LEU A 111 -10.14 -5.82 18.86
C LEU A 111 -9.42 -4.52 18.45
N ALA A 112 -8.36 -4.61 17.63
CA ALA A 112 -7.67 -3.45 17.06
C ALA A 112 -8.63 -2.52 16.34
N LYS A 113 -9.48 -3.08 15.48
CA LYS A 113 -10.46 -2.31 14.72
C LYS A 113 -11.46 -1.61 15.64
N ASN A 114 -11.98 -2.29 16.65
CA ASN A 114 -12.93 -1.69 17.59
C ASN A 114 -12.30 -0.53 18.37
N LEU A 115 -11.10 -0.72 18.92
CA LEU A 115 -10.36 0.34 19.62
C LEU A 115 -10.14 1.55 18.72
N MET A 116 -9.74 1.33 17.47
CA MET A 116 -9.52 2.41 16.51
C MET A 116 -10.81 3.17 16.17
N LEU A 117 -11.93 2.45 16.00
CA LEU A 117 -13.25 3.06 15.77
C LEU A 117 -13.69 3.89 16.99
N SER A 118 -13.51 3.38 18.20
CA SER A 118 -13.81 4.12 19.44
C SER A 118 -12.95 5.37 19.60
N ALA A 119 -11.63 5.27 19.38
CA ALA A 119 -10.75 6.43 19.44
C ALA A 119 -11.17 7.51 18.43
N SER A 120 -11.46 7.09 17.18
CA SER A 120 -11.94 8.00 16.13
C SER A 120 -13.27 8.66 16.49
N SER A 121 -14.26 7.89 16.98
CA SER A 121 -15.57 8.46 17.37
C SER A 121 -15.43 9.47 18.50
N LEU A 122 -14.53 9.24 19.45
CA LEU A 122 -14.33 10.07 20.62
C LEU A 122 -13.59 11.39 20.40
N GLY A 123 -12.84 11.56 19.30
CA GLY A 123 -12.01 12.76 19.17
C GLY A 123 -10.72 12.57 18.40
N GLU A 124 -10.18 11.36 18.37
CA GLU A 124 -8.79 11.16 18.02
C GLU A 124 -8.55 11.25 16.51
N LYS A 125 -7.79 12.27 16.10
CA LYS A 125 -7.51 12.55 14.68
C LYS A 125 -6.67 11.44 14.07
N SER A 126 -5.61 11.02 14.76
CA SER A 126 -4.71 9.94 14.32
C SER A 126 -5.48 8.65 13.99
N ALA A 127 -6.42 8.26 14.86
CA ALA A 127 -7.28 7.10 14.62
C ALA A 127 -8.18 7.26 13.38
N THR A 128 -8.71 8.47 13.17
CA THR A 128 -9.51 8.80 11.99
C THR A 128 -8.66 8.68 10.72
N PHE A 129 -7.45 9.23 10.74
CA PHE A 129 -6.54 9.21 9.60
C PHE A 129 -6.11 7.80 9.24
N GLU A 130 -5.76 6.98 10.23
CA GLU A 130 -5.37 5.59 10.00
C GLU A 130 -6.50 4.75 9.40
N LEU A 131 -7.73 4.90 9.89
CA LEU A 131 -8.90 4.19 9.35
C LEU A 131 -9.15 4.57 7.90
N ILE A 132 -9.08 5.86 7.56
CA ILE A 132 -9.27 6.32 6.19
C ILE A 132 -8.12 5.86 5.29
N GLN A 133 -6.86 5.97 5.73
CA GLN A 133 -5.72 5.51 4.96
C GLN A 133 -5.79 4.01 4.67
N SER A 134 -6.17 3.20 5.67
CA SER A 134 -6.41 1.77 5.49
C SER A 134 -7.57 1.49 4.54
N ALA A 135 -8.65 2.28 4.61
CA ALA A 135 -9.80 2.17 3.73
C ALA A 135 -9.47 2.53 2.26
N ILE A 136 -8.59 3.50 2.02
CA ILE A 136 -8.04 3.81 0.69
C ILE A 136 -7.27 2.59 0.16
N ASN A 137 -6.30 2.09 0.94
CA ASN A 137 -5.44 0.99 0.52
C ASN A 137 -6.21 -0.31 0.22
N THR A 138 -7.32 -0.54 0.92
CA THR A 138 -8.16 -1.75 0.76
C THR A 138 -9.38 -1.54 -0.14
N GLY A 139 -9.61 -0.33 -0.66
CA GLY A 139 -10.79 0.00 -1.48
C GLY A 139 -12.12 -0.10 -0.73
N ASN A 140 -12.14 0.12 0.59
CA ASN A 140 -13.31 -0.05 1.46
C ASN A 140 -13.83 1.26 2.08
N LEU A 141 -13.61 2.41 1.42
CA LEU A 141 -14.01 3.73 1.93
C LEU A 141 -15.50 3.84 2.29
N ASN A 142 -16.37 3.11 1.57
CA ASN A 142 -17.80 3.07 1.84
C ASN A 142 -18.17 2.58 3.25
N LYS A 143 -17.30 1.82 3.93
CA LYS A 143 -17.52 1.31 5.29
C LYS A 143 -17.22 2.34 6.38
N TYR A 144 -16.66 3.51 6.05
CA TYR A 144 -16.14 4.49 7.00
C TYR A 144 -16.76 5.88 6.79
N GLN A 145 -18.08 5.94 6.57
CA GLN A 145 -18.83 7.19 6.30
C GLN A 145 -18.67 8.23 7.42
N GLU A 146 -18.75 7.81 8.68
CA GLU A 146 -18.60 8.71 9.84
C GLU A 146 -17.19 9.30 9.92
N GLN A 147 -16.17 8.47 9.68
CA GLN A 147 -14.77 8.90 9.67
C GLN A 147 -14.47 9.84 8.50
N LEU A 148 -15.13 9.63 7.35
CA LEU A 148 -15.05 10.53 6.20
C LEU A 148 -15.67 11.89 6.50
N GLN A 149 -16.83 11.93 7.17
CA GLN A 149 -17.45 13.17 7.60
C GLN A 149 -16.54 13.94 8.55
N ARG A 150 -15.96 13.24 9.53
CA ARG A 150 -15.02 13.81 10.50
C ARG A 150 -13.75 14.33 9.82
N LEU A 151 -13.16 13.58 8.89
CA LEU A 151 -12.04 14.04 8.07
C LEU A 151 -12.39 15.32 7.32
N GLY A 152 -13.60 15.38 6.73
CA GLY A 152 -14.11 16.57 6.05
C GLY A 152 -14.21 17.79 6.98
N LEU A 153 -14.64 17.61 8.23
CA LEU A 153 -14.68 18.69 9.23
C LEU A 153 -13.27 19.17 9.58
N LEU A 154 -12.35 18.26 9.87
CA LEU A 154 -10.96 18.58 10.18
C LEU A 154 -10.29 19.37 9.04
N ALA A 155 -10.47 18.93 7.80
CA ALA A 155 -9.89 19.57 6.63
C ALA A 155 -10.54 20.93 6.31
N LYS A 156 -11.88 21.01 6.30
CA LYS A 156 -12.61 22.18 5.79
C LYS A 156 -12.85 23.26 6.83
N LYS A 157 -13.04 22.88 8.10
CA LYS A 157 -13.41 23.80 9.18
C LYS A 157 -12.20 24.13 10.05
N ASP A 158 -11.48 23.11 10.47
CA ASP A 158 -10.34 23.28 11.39
C ASP A 158 -9.04 23.62 10.65
N HIS A 159 -9.08 23.58 9.31
CA HIS A 159 -7.96 23.83 8.43
C HIS A 159 -6.73 22.96 8.73
N ASP A 160 -6.97 21.73 9.19
CA ASP A 160 -5.93 20.77 9.54
C ASP A 160 -5.20 20.28 8.27
N PRO A 161 -3.90 20.55 8.10
CA PRO A 161 -3.20 20.25 6.85
C PRO A 161 -3.09 18.76 6.54
N GLU A 162 -2.89 17.91 7.56
CA GLU A 162 -2.84 16.46 7.39
C GLU A 162 -4.22 15.91 6.98
N ALA A 163 -5.29 16.47 7.53
CA ALA A 163 -6.65 16.16 7.09
C ALA A 163 -6.89 16.60 5.64
N MET A 164 -6.40 17.77 5.23
CA MET A 164 -6.50 18.24 3.84
C MET A 164 -5.78 17.30 2.87
N MET A 165 -4.55 16.89 3.21
CA MET A 165 -3.79 15.92 2.43
C MET A 165 -4.60 14.63 2.25
N LEU A 166 -5.06 14.05 3.37
CA LEU A 166 -5.76 12.78 3.33
C LEU A 166 -7.11 12.88 2.61
N LEU A 167 -7.80 14.02 2.72
CA LEU A 167 -8.98 14.32 1.90
C LEU A 167 -8.63 14.35 0.41
N GLY A 168 -7.49 14.95 0.04
CA GLY A 168 -6.94 14.89 -1.32
C GLY A 168 -6.75 13.46 -1.82
N LYS A 169 -6.17 12.57 -1.00
CA LYS A 169 -6.00 11.14 -1.32
C LYS A 169 -7.35 10.41 -1.48
N VAL A 170 -8.35 10.73 -0.65
CA VAL A 170 -9.72 10.21 -0.79
C VAL A 170 -10.31 10.62 -2.14
N LEU A 171 -10.25 11.91 -2.50
CA LEU A 171 -10.77 12.44 -3.77
C LEU A 171 -10.06 11.80 -4.97
N LEU A 172 -8.75 11.60 -4.88
CA LEU A 172 -7.97 10.90 -5.90
C LEU A 172 -8.44 9.46 -6.10
N SER A 173 -8.71 8.72 -5.01
CA SER A 173 -9.27 7.36 -5.08
C SER A 173 -10.67 7.29 -5.71
N GLN A 174 -11.38 8.43 -5.74
CA GLN A 174 -12.69 8.59 -6.37
C GLN A 174 -12.58 9.16 -7.80
N GLY A 175 -11.37 9.42 -8.30
CA GLY A 175 -11.11 9.98 -9.64
C GLY A 175 -11.36 11.49 -9.74
N GLN A 176 -11.56 12.19 -8.62
CA GLN A 176 -11.81 13.64 -8.59
C GLN A 176 -10.51 14.44 -8.60
N ASN A 177 -9.71 14.28 -9.67
CA ASN A 177 -8.32 14.76 -9.72
C ASN A 177 -8.17 16.27 -9.51
N LYS A 178 -9.07 17.09 -10.06
CA LYS A 178 -8.99 18.56 -9.92
C LYS A 178 -9.21 19.01 -8.47
N GLU A 179 -10.18 18.41 -7.79
CA GLU A 179 -10.44 18.71 -6.38
C GLU A 179 -9.34 18.13 -5.48
N ALA A 180 -8.86 16.92 -5.79
CA ALA A 180 -7.73 16.32 -5.10
C ALA A 180 -6.50 17.22 -5.16
N LEU A 181 -6.15 17.74 -6.35
CA LEU A 181 -5.02 18.65 -6.54
C LEU A 181 -5.12 19.88 -5.63
N LEU A 182 -6.30 20.51 -5.57
CA LEU A 182 -6.53 21.68 -4.71
C LEU A 182 -6.27 21.37 -3.24
N TRP A 183 -6.77 20.23 -2.74
CA TRP A 183 -6.59 19.85 -1.33
C TRP A 183 -5.16 19.46 -1.00
N LEU A 184 -4.48 18.76 -1.91
CA LEU A 184 -3.06 18.43 -1.76
C LEU A 184 -2.20 19.70 -1.71
N GLN A 185 -2.44 20.67 -2.60
CA GLN A 185 -1.72 21.95 -2.58
C GLN A 185 -1.98 22.74 -1.29
N LYS A 186 -3.23 22.81 -0.83
CA LYS A 186 -3.55 23.46 0.45
C LYS A 186 -2.88 22.80 1.66
N SER A 187 -2.60 21.50 1.60
CA SER A 187 -1.93 20.77 2.68
C SER A 187 -0.43 21.06 2.76
N THR A 188 0.21 21.37 1.63
CA THR A 188 1.67 21.54 1.54
C THR A 188 2.11 23.00 1.39
N GLN A 189 1.18 23.93 1.13
CA GLN A 189 1.48 25.32 0.82
C GLN A 189 0.79 26.31 1.77
N PRO A 190 1.42 27.46 2.09
CA PRO A 190 0.78 28.54 2.84
C PRO A 190 -0.49 29.07 2.16
N PRO A 191 -1.47 29.60 2.92
CA PRO A 191 -1.40 29.89 4.36
C PRO A 191 -1.81 28.74 5.27
N THR A 192 -2.40 27.67 4.73
CA THR A 192 -2.95 26.57 5.54
C THR A 192 -1.91 25.49 5.83
N GLY A 193 -1.12 25.12 4.83
CA GLY A 193 -0.19 24.00 4.87
C GLY A 193 1.28 24.41 4.89
N ASN A 194 2.13 23.40 5.04
CA ASN A 194 3.58 23.50 4.92
C ASN A 194 4.17 22.10 4.71
N LEU A 195 5.49 22.01 4.48
CA LEU A 195 6.18 20.74 4.20
C LEU A 195 6.54 19.93 5.46
N GLN A 196 6.26 20.41 6.68
CA GLN A 196 6.55 19.71 7.93
C GLN A 196 5.44 18.74 8.36
N ILE A 197 4.34 18.69 7.62
CA ILE A 197 3.21 17.80 7.92
C ILE A 197 3.59 16.35 7.65
N ASN A 198 3.01 15.41 8.40
CA ASN A 198 3.21 14.00 8.09
C ASN A 198 2.57 13.67 6.73
N GLY A 199 3.36 13.08 5.83
CA GLY A 199 2.91 12.72 4.48
C GLY A 199 3.05 13.83 3.42
N ALA A 200 3.77 14.92 3.70
CA ALA A 200 4.00 15.98 2.71
C ALA A 200 4.65 15.46 1.39
N GLY A 201 5.59 14.51 1.48
CA GLY A 201 6.21 13.87 0.31
C GLY A 201 5.18 13.13 -0.55
N ASP A 202 4.40 12.27 0.10
CA ASP A 202 3.23 11.58 -0.47
C ASP A 202 2.25 12.55 -1.17
N ALA A 203 1.99 13.70 -0.55
CA ALA A 203 1.09 14.71 -1.09
C ALA A 203 1.64 15.32 -2.39
N LEU A 204 2.92 15.71 -2.38
CA LEU A 204 3.62 16.28 -3.53
C LEU A 204 3.76 15.29 -4.68
N VAL A 205 3.99 14.01 -4.38
CA VAL A 205 4.00 12.95 -5.40
C VAL A 205 2.63 12.82 -6.07
N ASN A 206 1.55 12.81 -5.30
CA ASN A 206 0.20 12.76 -5.86
C ASN A 206 -0.17 14.03 -6.64
N GLU A 207 0.23 15.21 -6.16
CA GLU A 207 0.14 16.47 -6.90
C GLU A 207 0.85 16.36 -8.25
N GLY A 208 2.13 15.96 -8.26
CA GLY A 208 2.90 15.83 -9.50
C GLY A 208 2.28 14.85 -10.49
N ARG A 209 1.76 13.72 -10.02
CA ARG A 209 1.07 12.73 -10.87
C ARG A 209 -0.20 13.32 -11.51
N ILE A 210 -0.99 14.07 -10.76
CA ILE A 210 -2.18 14.74 -11.30
C ILE A 210 -1.77 15.80 -12.32
N LEU A 211 -0.74 16.60 -12.04
CA LEU A 211 -0.23 17.63 -12.93
C LEU A 211 0.26 17.03 -14.26
N LEU A 212 0.94 15.88 -14.24
CA LEU A 212 1.30 15.14 -15.46
C LEU A 212 0.06 14.74 -16.29
N GLN A 213 -0.99 14.24 -15.64
CA GLN A 213 -2.24 13.90 -16.33
C GLN A 213 -2.92 15.12 -16.97
N LEU A 214 -2.69 16.31 -16.42
CA LEU A 214 -3.18 17.58 -16.95
C LEU A 214 -2.24 18.20 -18.01
N GLY A 215 -1.11 17.57 -18.32
CA GLY A 215 -0.10 18.09 -19.25
C GLY A 215 0.79 19.20 -18.68
N GLN A 216 0.75 19.43 -17.36
CA GLN A 216 1.51 20.46 -16.64
C GLN A 216 2.86 19.90 -16.17
N THR A 217 3.73 19.56 -17.14
CA THR A 217 4.97 18.81 -16.88
C THR A 217 5.96 19.57 -16.02
N LYS A 218 6.07 20.90 -16.17
CA LYS A 218 7.02 21.71 -15.40
C LYS A 218 6.63 21.80 -13.92
N GLU A 219 5.34 21.97 -13.67
CA GLU A 219 4.76 22.02 -12.34
C GLU A 219 4.86 20.65 -11.67
N ALA A 220 4.62 19.57 -12.42
CA ALA A 220 4.82 18.21 -11.95
C ALA A 220 6.27 17.94 -11.56
N GLU A 221 7.23 18.31 -12.41
CA GLU A 221 8.65 18.17 -12.13
C GLU A 221 9.05 18.92 -10.85
N ASN A 222 8.53 20.14 -10.65
CA ASN A 222 8.77 20.91 -9.43
C ASN A 222 8.21 20.20 -8.18
N ALA A 223 7.01 19.64 -8.26
CA ALA A 223 6.42 18.88 -7.15
C ALA A 223 7.26 17.63 -6.83
N PHE A 224 7.70 16.88 -7.85
CA PHE A 224 8.58 15.72 -7.64
C PHE A 224 9.96 16.11 -7.10
N LYS A 225 10.53 17.25 -7.53
CA LYS A 225 11.80 17.77 -6.98
C LYS A 225 11.67 18.09 -5.50
N LYS A 226 10.59 18.74 -5.07
CA LYS A 226 10.35 18.99 -3.64
C LYS A 226 10.21 17.68 -2.86
N ALA A 227 9.40 16.74 -3.35
CA ALA A 227 9.25 15.44 -2.72
C ALA A 227 10.58 14.71 -2.59
N ALA A 228 11.34 14.61 -3.68
CA ALA A 228 12.57 13.84 -3.75
C ALA A 228 13.75 14.53 -3.05
N LEU A 229 14.00 15.80 -3.36
CA LEU A 229 15.25 16.48 -2.99
C LEU A 229 15.16 17.24 -1.67
N GLU A 230 13.95 17.69 -1.27
CA GLU A 230 13.76 18.37 0.01
C GLU A 230 13.26 17.43 1.11
N LEU A 231 12.42 16.45 0.75
CA LEU A 231 11.80 15.52 1.72
C LEU A 231 12.32 14.09 1.65
N ASP A 232 13.25 13.80 0.73
CA ASP A 232 13.81 12.46 0.50
C ASP A 232 12.75 11.36 0.27
N GLU A 233 11.61 11.73 -0.33
CA GLU A 233 10.50 10.82 -0.61
C GLU A 233 10.88 9.85 -1.75
N PRO A 234 10.94 8.53 -1.51
CA PRO A 234 11.39 7.55 -2.50
C PRO A 234 10.60 7.59 -3.81
N SER A 235 9.27 7.73 -3.71
CA SER A 235 8.40 7.82 -4.88
C SER A 235 8.67 9.10 -5.70
N GLY A 236 9.09 10.18 -5.05
CA GLY A 236 9.50 11.42 -5.70
C GLY A 236 10.68 11.21 -6.65
N TYR A 237 11.72 10.49 -6.20
CA TYR A 237 12.87 10.15 -7.05
C TYR A 237 12.45 9.30 -8.26
N PHE A 238 11.59 8.31 -8.04
CA PHE A 238 11.10 7.46 -9.13
C PHE A 238 10.39 8.28 -10.22
N TYR A 239 9.44 9.14 -9.86
CA TYR A 239 8.76 9.98 -10.86
C TYR A 239 9.68 11.02 -11.49
N LEU A 240 10.61 11.61 -10.73
CA LEU A 240 11.58 12.55 -11.28
C LEU A 240 12.50 11.88 -12.31
N SER A 241 12.86 10.60 -12.10
CA SER A 241 13.66 9.81 -13.04
C SER A 241 12.95 9.57 -14.37
N GLN A 242 11.62 9.44 -14.37
CA GLN A 242 10.83 9.25 -15.60
C GLN A 242 10.77 10.52 -16.46
N LEU A 243 11.04 11.69 -15.87
CA LEU A 243 11.10 12.96 -16.60
C LEU A 243 12.50 13.24 -17.16
N GLN A 244 13.51 12.44 -16.79
CA GLN A 244 14.85 12.54 -17.34
C GLN A 244 14.93 11.83 -18.70
N LYS A 245 15.85 12.30 -19.54
CA LYS A 245 16.20 11.60 -20.78
C LYS A 245 16.82 10.22 -20.43
N SER A 246 16.47 9.19 -21.20
CA SER A 246 16.99 7.84 -21.00
C SER A 246 18.52 7.80 -20.96
N GLY A 247 19.07 7.06 -20.00
CA GLY A 247 20.50 6.80 -19.86
C GLY A 247 21.33 7.95 -19.28
N THR A 248 20.73 9.07 -18.89
CA THR A 248 21.49 10.15 -18.24
C THR A 248 21.97 9.74 -16.85
N PRO A 249 23.10 10.31 -16.36
CA PRO A 249 23.56 10.06 -15.00
C PRO A 249 22.51 10.40 -13.95
N ASP A 250 21.80 11.52 -14.10
CA ASP A 250 20.74 11.94 -13.19
C ASP A 250 19.61 10.92 -13.11
N GLN A 251 19.17 10.37 -14.26
CA GLN A 251 18.15 9.32 -14.27
C GLN A 251 18.61 8.11 -13.45
N LYS A 252 19.84 7.63 -13.69
CA LYS A 252 20.39 6.47 -12.98
C LYS A 252 20.48 6.73 -11.47
N VAL A 253 20.94 7.92 -11.06
CA VAL A 253 21.04 8.29 -9.63
C VAL A 253 19.65 8.31 -8.96
N TYR A 254 18.65 8.91 -9.60
CA TYR A 254 17.30 8.94 -9.03
C TYR A 254 16.68 7.54 -8.96
N LEU A 255 16.86 6.71 -10.00
CA LEU A 255 16.42 5.33 -9.98
C LEU A 255 17.11 4.53 -8.87
N LEU A 256 18.42 4.71 -8.66
CA LEU A 256 19.16 4.03 -7.59
C LEU A 256 18.61 4.40 -6.20
N LYS A 257 18.30 5.68 -5.95
CA LYS A 257 17.71 6.12 -4.67
C LYS A 257 16.33 5.50 -4.43
N ALA A 258 15.48 5.49 -5.46
CA ALA A 258 14.16 4.87 -5.38
C ALA A 258 14.24 3.34 -5.19
N ALA A 259 15.10 2.67 -5.96
CA ALA A 259 15.34 1.22 -5.88
C ALA A 259 15.88 0.80 -4.51
N SER A 260 16.82 1.57 -3.94
CA SER A 260 17.38 1.33 -2.60
C SER A 260 16.32 1.44 -1.49
N SER A 261 15.21 2.12 -1.77
CA SER A 261 14.06 2.28 -0.87
C SER A 261 12.95 1.25 -1.15
N GLY A 262 13.17 0.28 -2.04
CA GLY A 262 12.23 -0.80 -2.34
C GLY A 262 11.19 -0.49 -3.43
N ILE A 263 11.36 0.56 -4.23
CA ILE A 263 10.47 0.82 -5.38
C ILE A 263 10.81 -0.15 -6.51
N LEU A 264 9.97 -1.17 -6.70
CA LEU A 264 10.22 -2.28 -7.64
C LEU A 264 10.29 -1.82 -9.10
N GLU A 265 9.47 -0.84 -9.48
CA GLU A 265 9.51 -0.21 -10.80
C GLU A 265 10.87 0.45 -11.06
N ALA A 266 11.51 1.01 -10.03
CA ALA A 266 12.83 1.61 -10.17
C ALA A 266 13.91 0.55 -10.37
N CYS A 267 13.85 -0.58 -9.63
CA CYS A 267 14.69 -1.74 -9.87
C CYS A 267 14.52 -2.25 -11.31
N HIS A 268 13.28 -2.42 -11.77
CA HIS A 268 13.01 -2.83 -13.15
C HIS A 268 13.62 -1.87 -14.18
N ASN A 269 13.42 -0.56 -14.00
CA ASN A 269 13.94 0.45 -14.93
C ASN A 269 15.47 0.48 -14.95
N LEU A 270 16.15 0.26 -13.82
CA LEU A 270 17.61 0.08 -13.79
C LEU A 270 18.02 -1.15 -14.59
N GLY A 271 17.33 -2.28 -14.40
CA GLY A 271 17.57 -3.49 -15.18
C GLY A 271 17.42 -3.26 -16.68
N ALA A 272 16.41 -2.49 -17.09
CA ALA A 272 16.18 -2.14 -18.49
C ALA A 272 17.29 -1.24 -19.06
N LEU A 273 17.76 -0.23 -18.30
CA LEU A 273 18.86 0.63 -18.71
C LEU A 273 20.17 -0.16 -18.88
N GLU A 274 20.48 -1.06 -17.94
CA GLU A 274 21.67 -1.89 -18.03
C GLU A 274 21.57 -2.90 -19.19
N LEU A 275 20.37 -3.44 -19.45
CA LEU A 275 20.12 -4.33 -20.59
C LEU A 275 20.31 -3.58 -21.92
N GLU A 276 19.82 -2.35 -22.04
CA GLU A 276 20.00 -1.53 -23.24
C GLU A 276 21.50 -1.31 -23.56
N GLU A 277 22.34 -1.11 -22.54
CA GLU A 277 23.79 -0.98 -22.70
C GLU A 277 24.46 -2.29 -23.12
N ILE A 278 23.92 -3.44 -22.71
CA ILE A 278 24.40 -4.76 -23.15
C ILE A 278 23.99 -5.02 -24.60
N GLU A 279 22.77 -4.66 -24.99
CA GLU A 279 22.26 -4.85 -26.36
C GLU A 279 23.00 -4.02 -27.41
N LYS A 280 23.64 -2.92 -27.00
CA LYS A 280 24.54 -2.10 -27.85
C LYS A 280 25.88 -2.76 -28.15
N ARG A 281 26.25 -3.85 -27.46
CA ARG A 281 27.52 -4.56 -27.66
C ARG A 281 27.41 -5.49 -28.86
N ASP A 282 28.52 -5.70 -29.57
CA ASP A 282 28.57 -6.60 -30.72
C ASP A 282 28.37 -8.08 -30.34
N GLN A 283 28.77 -8.45 -29.12
CA GLN A 283 28.64 -9.81 -28.61
C GLN A 283 27.37 -9.98 -27.80
N LYS A 284 26.54 -10.93 -28.26
CA LYS A 284 25.33 -11.33 -27.53
C LYS A 284 25.69 -12.11 -26.27
N PRO A 285 24.91 -11.96 -25.18
CA PRO A 285 25.02 -12.81 -24.00
C PRO A 285 24.95 -14.28 -24.35
N THR A 286 25.91 -15.06 -23.84
CA THR A 286 25.99 -16.52 -23.97
C THR A 286 25.75 -17.24 -22.64
N SER A 287 25.88 -16.52 -21.53
CA SER A 287 25.59 -16.97 -20.18
C SER A 287 24.78 -15.93 -19.42
N LEU A 288 24.16 -16.33 -18.29
CA LEU A 288 23.46 -15.37 -17.43
C LEU A 288 24.39 -14.32 -16.81
N GLN A 289 25.67 -14.64 -16.64
CA GLN A 289 26.66 -13.71 -16.10
C GLN A 289 26.91 -12.53 -17.05
N ASP A 290 26.78 -12.76 -18.36
CA ASP A 290 26.98 -11.73 -19.38
C ASP A 290 25.93 -10.61 -19.29
N TYR A 291 24.78 -10.88 -18.66
CA TYR A 291 23.75 -9.86 -18.38
C TYR A 291 24.10 -8.95 -17.19
N GLY A 292 25.10 -9.30 -16.38
CA GLY A 292 25.61 -8.47 -15.28
C GLY A 292 24.51 -7.85 -14.42
N MET A 293 24.59 -6.52 -14.22
CA MET A 293 23.65 -5.78 -13.37
C MET A 293 22.21 -5.78 -13.89
N ALA A 294 21.98 -5.99 -15.20
CA ALA A 294 20.62 -6.04 -15.73
C ALA A 294 19.83 -7.18 -15.07
N LYS A 295 20.45 -8.38 -15.02
CA LYS A 295 19.86 -9.55 -14.38
C LYS A 295 19.66 -9.32 -12.88
N GLU A 296 20.66 -8.77 -12.18
CA GLU A 296 20.55 -8.55 -10.72
C GLU A 296 19.40 -7.60 -10.36
N TRP A 297 19.22 -6.51 -11.11
CA TRP A 297 18.09 -5.60 -10.89
C TRP A 297 16.73 -6.23 -11.20
N PHE A 298 16.64 -7.02 -12.27
CA PHE A 298 15.43 -7.76 -12.57
C PHE A 298 15.12 -8.83 -11.51
N ASP A 299 16.13 -9.51 -10.97
CA ASP A 299 15.96 -10.48 -9.90
C ASP A 299 15.38 -9.85 -8.64
N VAL A 300 15.91 -8.70 -8.19
CA VAL A 300 15.36 -7.98 -7.03
C VAL A 300 13.88 -7.65 -7.24
N ALA A 301 13.54 -7.05 -8.38
CA ALA A 301 12.16 -6.70 -8.69
C ALA A 301 11.24 -7.94 -8.81
N ALA A 302 11.71 -9.00 -9.46
CA ALA A 302 10.95 -10.23 -9.68
C ALA A 302 10.75 -11.04 -8.40
N ALA A 303 11.72 -11.03 -7.48
CA ALA A 303 11.63 -11.70 -6.19
C ALA A 303 10.45 -11.15 -5.35
N ASP A 304 10.22 -9.84 -5.43
CA ASP A 304 9.13 -9.14 -4.73
C ASP A 304 7.85 -9.01 -5.58
N GLY A 305 7.77 -9.75 -6.69
CA GLY A 305 6.52 -9.91 -7.43
C GLY A 305 6.34 -9.02 -8.66
N PHE A 306 7.37 -8.28 -9.11
CA PHE A 306 7.24 -7.42 -10.28
C PHE A 306 7.21 -8.22 -11.60
N GLY A 307 6.02 -8.33 -12.19
CA GLY A 307 5.75 -9.22 -13.33
C GLY A 307 6.58 -8.95 -14.59
N LEU A 308 6.85 -7.67 -14.94
CA LEU A 308 7.65 -7.34 -16.13
C LEU A 308 9.12 -7.80 -15.97
N SER A 309 9.66 -7.75 -14.75
CA SER A 309 10.99 -8.28 -14.48
C SER A 309 11.01 -9.81 -14.56
N MET A 310 9.95 -10.50 -14.14
CA MET A 310 9.83 -11.95 -14.35
C MET A 310 9.83 -12.31 -15.84
N LEU A 311 9.19 -11.51 -16.71
CA LEU A 311 9.24 -11.71 -18.16
C LEU A 311 10.66 -11.51 -18.71
N ASN A 312 11.36 -10.47 -18.28
CA ASN A 312 12.74 -10.22 -18.70
C ASN A 312 13.68 -11.35 -18.27
N LEU A 313 13.56 -11.85 -17.03
CA LEU A 313 14.32 -13.02 -16.60
C LEU A 313 13.98 -14.26 -17.42
N ALA A 314 12.70 -14.49 -17.74
CA ALA A 314 12.32 -15.59 -18.61
C ALA A 314 12.98 -15.49 -20.00
N LEU A 315 13.02 -14.28 -20.57
CA LEU A 315 13.68 -14.02 -21.86
C LEU A 315 15.20 -14.22 -21.79
N MET A 316 15.86 -13.74 -20.73
CA MET A 316 17.30 -13.94 -20.51
C MET A 316 17.65 -15.43 -20.40
N HIS A 317 16.91 -16.18 -19.57
CA HIS A 317 17.08 -17.62 -19.44
C HIS A 317 16.86 -18.33 -20.77
N LYS A 318 15.84 -17.95 -21.54
CA LYS A 318 15.57 -18.52 -22.86
C LYS A 318 16.70 -18.25 -23.85
N ALA A 319 17.26 -17.04 -23.85
CA ALA A 319 18.32 -16.63 -24.77
C ALA A 319 19.61 -17.45 -24.59
N VAL A 320 19.90 -17.88 -23.36
CA VAL A 320 21.09 -18.70 -23.03
C VAL A 320 20.78 -20.20 -22.95
N GLY A 321 19.58 -20.63 -23.36
CA GLY A 321 19.20 -22.04 -23.43
C GLY A 321 18.72 -22.68 -22.11
N HIS A 322 18.48 -21.89 -21.07
CA HIS A 322 17.94 -22.36 -19.78
C HIS A 322 16.40 -22.50 -19.85
N GLU A 323 15.93 -23.53 -20.57
CA GLU A 323 14.51 -23.75 -20.86
C GLU A 323 13.65 -23.92 -19.61
N ALA A 324 14.08 -24.74 -18.65
CA ALA A 324 13.30 -25.06 -17.45
C ALA A 324 13.04 -23.80 -16.60
N GLU A 325 14.08 -23.00 -16.38
CA GLU A 325 14.05 -21.76 -15.62
C GLU A 325 13.22 -20.69 -16.35
N SER A 326 13.36 -20.57 -17.67
CA SER A 326 12.55 -19.63 -18.46
C SER A 326 11.04 -19.92 -18.31
N LEU A 327 10.65 -21.21 -18.37
CA LEU A 327 9.27 -21.64 -18.19
C LEU A 327 8.79 -21.47 -16.74
N ALA A 328 9.67 -21.64 -15.76
CA ALA A 328 9.36 -21.39 -14.35
C ALA A 328 9.04 -19.91 -14.11
N TRP A 329 9.82 -18.99 -14.68
CA TRP A 329 9.55 -17.55 -14.62
C TRP A 329 8.26 -17.17 -15.34
N LEU A 330 8.02 -17.68 -16.56
CA LEU A 330 6.75 -17.46 -17.24
C LEU A 330 5.56 -17.97 -16.42
N LYS A 331 5.67 -19.13 -15.78
CA LYS A 331 4.61 -19.66 -14.92
C LYS A 331 4.30 -18.73 -13.75
N LYS A 332 5.32 -18.12 -13.13
CA LYS A 332 5.13 -17.11 -12.08
C LYS A 332 4.44 -15.87 -12.64
N ALA A 333 4.91 -15.33 -13.76
CA ALA A 333 4.32 -14.18 -14.44
C ALA A 333 2.85 -14.42 -14.86
N GLN A 334 2.50 -15.64 -15.30
CA GLN A 334 1.12 -16.00 -15.66
C GLN A 334 0.10 -15.89 -14.51
N ASN A 335 0.57 -15.91 -13.25
CA ASN A 335 -0.30 -15.74 -12.09
C ASN A 335 -0.57 -14.26 -11.77
N LEU A 336 0.13 -13.34 -12.42
CA LEU A 336 0.01 -11.89 -12.22
C LEU A 336 -0.86 -11.28 -13.32
N PRO A 337 -2.02 -10.68 -12.98
CA PRO A 337 -2.97 -10.15 -13.98
C PRO A 337 -2.35 -9.21 -15.02
N GLU A 338 -1.41 -8.36 -14.61
CA GLU A 338 -0.77 -7.31 -15.41
C GLU A 338 0.12 -7.83 -16.55
N VAL A 339 0.71 -9.02 -16.40
CA VAL A 339 1.61 -9.62 -17.40
C VAL A 339 1.14 -11.00 -17.87
N LYS A 340 -0.03 -11.44 -17.41
CA LYS A 340 -0.57 -12.77 -17.69
C LYS A 340 -0.65 -13.08 -19.18
N GLU A 341 -1.23 -12.17 -19.96
CA GLU A 341 -1.44 -12.39 -21.39
C GLU A 341 -0.10 -12.51 -22.13
N GLN A 342 0.82 -11.58 -21.89
CA GLN A 342 2.18 -11.59 -22.44
C GLN A 342 2.92 -12.91 -22.08
N ALA A 343 2.78 -13.36 -20.83
CA ALA A 343 3.39 -14.60 -20.38
C ALA A 343 2.77 -15.85 -21.03
N ILE A 344 1.47 -15.85 -21.33
CA ILE A 344 0.79 -16.94 -22.07
C ILE A 344 1.26 -16.94 -23.53
N GLU A 345 1.29 -15.78 -24.17
CA GLU A 345 1.72 -15.63 -25.57
C GLU A 345 3.17 -16.11 -25.78
N LEU A 346 4.10 -15.69 -24.91
CA LEU A 346 5.48 -16.14 -24.97
C LEU A 346 5.59 -17.66 -24.83
N ARG A 347 4.86 -18.25 -23.88
CA ARG A 347 4.86 -19.70 -23.67
C ARG A 347 4.34 -20.46 -24.88
N GLN A 348 3.24 -20.00 -25.49
CA GLN A 348 2.68 -20.62 -26.70
C GLN A 348 3.61 -20.48 -27.91
N LYS A 349 4.27 -19.33 -28.05
CA LYS A 349 5.26 -19.09 -29.10
C LYS A 349 6.41 -20.07 -28.97
N TRP A 350 6.97 -20.24 -27.78
CA TRP A 350 8.10 -21.15 -27.55
C TRP A 350 7.72 -22.62 -27.73
N SER A 351 6.52 -23.05 -27.34
CA SER A 351 6.07 -24.43 -27.59
C SER A 351 5.94 -24.75 -29.08
N LYS A 352 5.44 -23.79 -29.89
CA LYS A 352 5.33 -23.97 -31.34
C LYS A 352 6.70 -24.08 -32.01
N THR A 353 7.68 -23.28 -31.56
CA THR A 353 9.06 -23.37 -32.06
C THR A 353 9.69 -24.74 -31.79
N ILE A 354 9.41 -25.35 -30.63
CA ILE A 354 9.88 -26.69 -30.30
C ILE A 354 9.21 -27.76 -31.18
N SER A 355 7.91 -27.63 -31.46
CA SER A 355 7.16 -28.58 -32.31
C SER A 355 7.44 -28.44 -33.81
N SER A 356 8.14 -27.40 -34.25
CA SER A 356 8.53 -27.17 -35.65
C SER A 356 9.98 -27.54 -35.98
N LEU A 357 10.73 -28.08 -35.01
CA LEU A 357 12.07 -28.62 -35.25
C LEU A 357 11.93 -30.05 -35.82
N PRO A 358 12.53 -30.37 -36.98
CA PRO A 358 12.40 -31.66 -37.66
C PRO A 358 13.04 -32.84 -36.93
#